data_AF-A0A8T3E9I8-F1
#
_entry.id   AF-A0A8T3E9I8-F1
#
_cell.length_a   1.000
_cell.length_b   1.000
_cell.length_c   1.000
_cell.angle_alpha   90.00
_cell.angle_beta   90.00
_cell.angle_gamma   90.00
#
_symmetry.space_group_name_H-M   'P 1'
#
loop_
_entity.id
_entity.type
_entity.pdbx_description
1 polymer ?
#
loop_
_entity_poly.entity_id
_entity_poly.type
_entity_poly.pdbx_seq_one_letter_code
_entity_poly.pdbx_strand_id
1 'polypeptide(L)'
;MTYQIGERVALSCPPGMQRDGESEITCDSSLNWSPSLEHIRCQAVAVEVPDPSNLQCKPWEKLAQDKCVCKTPHECRSSLEVCATDTERGRSIRLNVCKVRALECLGRSFSLAEDSACDWPDDDPTPCPNCQLWEKCDERSRMCVCREQGQCSEQGSTLCVMPKEGAIAVTMTECEAGIRRCRGDPISVVTLGPCLST
;
A
#
# COMPACT_ATOMS: atom_id res chain seq x y z
N MET A 1 -2.40 57.78 14.83
CA MET A 1 -2.25 56.95 16.06
C MET A 1 -0.81 57.08 16.53
N THR A 2 -0.61 57.24 17.83
CA THR A 2 0.71 57.43 18.47
C THR A 2 0.81 56.45 19.62
N TYR A 3 1.88 55.68 19.68
CA TYR A 3 2.13 54.68 20.73
C TYR A 3 3.06 55.26 21.79
N GLN A 4 2.79 54.97 23.06
CA GLN A 4 3.59 55.45 24.19
C GLN A 4 4.79 54.53 24.46
N ILE A 5 5.84 55.07 25.08
CA ILE A 5 6.98 54.27 25.55
C ILE A 5 6.49 53.22 26.55
N GLY A 6 6.86 51.96 26.33
CA GLY A 6 6.41 50.80 27.09
C GLY A 6 5.13 50.14 26.57
N GLU A 7 4.47 50.71 25.55
CA GLU A 7 3.28 50.13 24.93
C GLU A 7 3.63 48.94 24.05
N ARG A 8 2.82 47.88 24.15
CA ARG A 8 3.00 46.62 23.42
C ARG A 8 1.95 46.48 22.34
N VAL A 9 2.37 46.05 21.16
CA VAL A 9 1.49 45.83 20.01
C VAL A 9 1.64 44.40 19.54
N ALA A 10 0.52 43.68 19.51
CA ALA A 10 0.44 42.36 18.91
C ALA A 10 0.30 42.48 17.39
N LEU A 11 1.19 41.82 16.67
CA LEU A 11 1.15 41.77 15.21
C LEU A 11 0.28 40.59 14.78
N SER A 12 -0.35 40.68 13.61
CA SER A 12 -1.07 39.56 12.99
C SER A 12 -0.95 39.64 11.47
N CYS A 13 -0.96 38.49 10.81
CA CYS A 13 -0.96 38.42 9.36
C CYS A 13 -2.39 38.29 8.82
N PRO A 14 -2.65 38.71 7.57
CA PRO A 14 -3.93 38.47 6.90
C PRO A 14 -4.26 36.96 6.82
N PRO A 15 -5.54 36.60 6.62
CA PRO A 15 -5.95 35.21 6.46
C PRO A 15 -5.15 34.52 5.33
N GLY A 16 -4.64 33.31 5.58
CA GLY A 16 -3.86 32.52 4.61
C GLY A 16 -2.35 32.80 4.59
N MET A 17 -1.86 33.67 5.47
CA MET A 17 -0.43 33.95 5.64
C MET A 17 0.01 33.67 7.08
N GLN A 18 1.20 33.11 7.24
CA GLN A 18 1.81 32.88 8.55
C GLN A 18 2.97 33.86 8.76
N ARG A 19 3.00 34.43 9.96
CA ARG A 19 4.06 35.35 10.36
C ARG A 19 5.33 34.56 10.63
N ASP A 20 6.40 34.95 9.96
CA ASP A 20 7.77 34.58 10.28
C ASP A 20 8.38 35.71 11.12
N GLY A 21 8.81 35.36 12.33
CA GLY A 21 9.28 36.31 13.35
C GLY A 21 8.29 36.60 14.49
N GLU A 22 8.60 37.63 15.26
CA GLU A 22 8.05 37.92 16.59
C GLU A 22 6.58 38.34 16.57
N SER A 23 5.83 37.94 17.59
CA SER A 23 4.38 38.17 17.68
C SER A 23 3.98 39.48 18.33
N GLU A 24 4.88 40.08 19.09
CA GLU A 24 4.64 41.26 19.91
C GLU A 24 5.87 42.17 19.82
N ILE A 25 5.64 43.47 19.67
CA ILE A 25 6.68 44.51 19.67
C ILE A 25 6.38 45.55 20.75
N THR A 26 7.42 46.11 21.34
CA THR A 26 7.30 47.14 22.38
C THR A 26 7.99 48.43 21.94
N CYS A 27 7.34 49.57 22.19
CA CYS A 27 7.95 50.88 21.96
C CYS A 27 8.96 51.16 23.08
N ASP A 28 10.24 51.21 22.75
CA ASP A 28 11.32 51.42 23.71
C ASP A 28 11.53 52.91 24.07
N SER A 29 12.39 53.17 25.07
CA SER A 29 12.71 54.53 25.49
C SER A 29 13.53 55.33 24.47
N SER A 30 14.07 54.66 23.45
CA SER A 30 14.80 55.24 22.33
C SER A 30 13.88 55.54 21.15
N LEU A 31 12.56 55.44 21.33
CA LEU A 31 11.52 55.66 20.31
C LEU A 31 11.61 54.68 19.14
N ASN A 32 12.16 53.48 19.38
CA ASN A 32 12.22 52.39 18.41
C ASN A 32 11.35 51.21 18.87
N TRP A 33 11.06 50.31 17.93
CA TRP A 33 10.40 49.05 18.25
C TRP A 33 11.44 47.99 18.59
N SER A 34 11.24 47.32 19.72
CA SER A 34 12.03 46.17 20.14
C SER A 34 11.10 44.96 20.31
N PRO A 35 11.33 43.86 19.57
CA PRO A 35 12.34 43.63 18.53
C PRO A 35 12.09 44.41 17.22
N SER A 36 13.10 44.53 16.36
CA SER A 36 13.01 45.31 15.12
C SER A 36 12.04 44.69 14.11
N LEU A 37 11.33 45.55 13.38
CA LEU A 37 10.36 45.14 12.35
C LEU A 37 11.02 44.57 11.09
N GLU A 38 12.33 44.73 10.91
CA GLU A 38 13.04 44.36 9.67
C GLU A 38 12.98 42.86 9.35
N HIS A 39 12.84 42.03 10.38
CA HIS A 39 12.79 40.57 10.27
C HIS A 39 11.38 39.99 10.32
N ILE A 40 10.34 40.83 10.50
CA ILE A 40 8.97 40.34 10.63
C ILE A 40 8.31 40.36 9.25
N ARG A 41 8.04 39.18 8.70
CA ARG A 41 7.42 39.03 7.37
C ARG A 41 6.23 38.10 7.44
N CYS A 42 5.17 38.41 6.69
CA CYS A 42 4.10 37.47 6.44
C CYS A 42 4.50 36.62 5.24
N GLN A 43 4.72 35.33 5.46
CA GLN A 43 4.92 34.37 4.38
C GLN A 43 3.57 33.75 4.04
N ALA A 44 3.30 33.56 2.74
CA ALA A 44 2.19 32.71 2.35
C ALA A 44 2.44 31.34 2.98
N VAL A 45 1.46 30.83 3.72
CA VAL A 45 1.49 29.41 4.08
C VAL A 45 1.44 28.71 2.73
N ALA A 46 2.53 28.07 2.33
CA ALA A 46 2.42 27.04 1.32
C ALA A 46 1.40 26.08 1.91
N VAL A 47 0.16 26.14 1.41
CA VAL A 47 -0.82 25.10 1.66
C VAL A 47 -0.04 23.85 1.32
N GLU A 48 0.25 23.05 2.35
CA GLU A 48 0.73 21.71 2.15
C GLU A 48 -0.37 21.07 1.30
N VAL A 49 -0.18 21.12 -0.02
CA VAL A 49 -0.93 20.30 -0.94
C VAL A 49 -0.68 18.92 -0.37
N PRO A 50 -1.70 18.20 0.12
CA PRO A 50 -1.50 16.87 0.64
C PRO A 50 -0.76 16.12 -0.46
N ASP A 51 0.46 15.70 -0.14
CA ASP A 51 1.36 15.08 -1.07
C ASP A 51 0.61 13.91 -1.73
N PRO A 52 0.37 13.91 -3.06
CA PRO A 52 -0.28 12.80 -3.72
C PRO A 52 0.52 11.49 -3.58
N SER A 53 1.78 11.56 -3.11
CA SER A 53 2.58 10.38 -2.76
C SER A 53 2.06 9.61 -1.53
N ASN A 54 1.12 10.18 -0.76
CA ASN A 54 0.49 9.49 0.38
C ASN A 54 -0.83 8.77 0.02
N LEU A 55 -1.29 8.84 -1.24
CA LEU A 55 -2.31 7.92 -1.72
C LEU A 55 -1.67 6.56 -2.00
N GLN A 56 -1.45 5.77 -0.93
CA GLN A 56 -1.12 4.37 -1.05
C GLN A 56 -2.35 3.60 -1.56
N CYS A 57 -2.57 3.65 -2.87
CA CYS A 57 -3.57 2.82 -3.52
C CYS A 57 -3.26 1.33 -3.26
N LYS A 58 -4.32 0.52 -3.18
CA LYS A 58 -4.14 -0.91 -2.95
C LYS A 58 -3.36 -1.55 -4.12
N PRO A 59 -2.74 -2.73 -3.93
CA PRO A 59 -2.00 -3.42 -4.98
C PRO A 59 -2.81 -3.67 -6.27
N TRP A 60 -4.13 -3.80 -6.17
CA TRP A 60 -5.09 -3.97 -7.29
C TRP A 60 -5.70 -2.65 -7.81
N GLU A 61 -5.20 -1.51 -7.35
CA GLU A 61 -5.60 -0.17 -7.77
C GLU A 61 -4.42 0.58 -8.40
N LYS A 62 -4.71 1.61 -9.19
CA LYS A 62 -3.74 2.53 -9.78
C LYS A 62 -4.18 3.96 -9.55
N LEU A 63 -3.22 4.88 -9.51
CA LEU A 63 -3.52 6.30 -9.43
C LEU A 63 -3.98 6.81 -10.80
N ALA A 64 -5.17 7.39 -10.86
CA ALA A 64 -5.68 8.10 -12.03
C ALA A 64 -6.41 9.36 -11.57
N GLN A 65 -5.98 10.53 -12.05
CA GLN A 65 -6.57 11.83 -11.68
C GLN A 65 -6.66 12.04 -10.16
N ASP A 66 -5.54 11.81 -9.44
CA ASP A 66 -5.42 11.94 -7.98
C ASP A 66 -6.40 11.07 -7.17
N LYS A 67 -6.90 9.99 -7.77
CA LYS A 67 -7.76 9.00 -7.11
C LYS A 67 -7.28 7.59 -7.39
N CYS A 68 -7.48 6.69 -6.44
CA CYS A 68 -7.25 5.27 -6.64
C CYS A 68 -8.41 4.68 -7.46
N VAL A 69 -8.11 4.14 -8.64
CA VAL A 69 -9.06 3.44 -9.50
C VAL A 69 -8.64 2.00 -9.67
N CYS A 70 -9.60 1.11 -9.88
CA CYS A 70 -9.33 -0.32 -10.04
C CYS A 70 -8.42 -0.58 -11.25
N LYS A 71 -7.44 -1.47 -11.08
CA LYS A 71 -6.68 -2.04 -12.20
C LYS A 71 -7.59 -2.95 -13.02
N THR A 72 -7.28 -3.09 -14.30
CA THR A 72 -7.85 -4.15 -15.13
C THR A 72 -7.06 -5.45 -14.95
N PRO A 73 -7.67 -6.64 -15.21
CA PRO A 73 -7.00 -7.93 -15.02
C PRO A 73 -5.65 -8.11 -15.75
N HIS A 74 -5.46 -7.38 -16.86
CA HIS A 74 -4.22 -7.40 -17.65
C HIS A 74 -3.09 -6.56 -17.04
N GLU A 75 -3.43 -5.61 -16.16
CA GLU A 75 -2.45 -4.77 -15.45
C GLU A 75 -1.90 -5.45 -14.19
N CYS A 76 -2.49 -6.57 -13.79
CA CYS A 76 -2.00 -7.39 -12.70
C CYS A 76 -0.76 -8.17 -13.14
N ARG A 77 0.37 -7.91 -12.46
CA ARG A 77 1.59 -8.71 -12.58
C ARG A 77 1.42 -10.10 -11.96
N SER A 78 2.47 -10.91 -12.02
CA SER A 78 2.52 -12.23 -11.39
C SER A 78 2.30 -12.10 -9.88
N SER A 79 1.22 -12.73 -9.41
CA SER A 79 0.72 -12.70 -8.03
C SER A 79 0.29 -14.13 -7.69
N LEU A 80 0.11 -14.47 -6.42
CA LEU A 80 -0.23 -15.84 -6.02
C LEU A 80 -1.51 -16.32 -6.74
N GLU A 81 -1.51 -17.53 -7.30
CA GLU A 81 -2.71 -18.12 -7.90
C GLU A 81 -3.63 -18.69 -6.81
N VAL A 82 -4.95 -18.55 -6.98
CA VAL A 82 -5.99 -19.03 -6.08
C VAL A 82 -7.16 -19.60 -6.89
N CYS A 83 -7.88 -20.56 -6.31
CA CYS A 83 -9.15 -21.00 -6.85
C CYS A 83 -10.26 -20.09 -6.31
N ALA A 84 -11.06 -19.50 -7.20
CA ALA A 84 -12.16 -18.62 -6.83
C ALA A 84 -13.43 -18.95 -7.62
N THR A 85 -14.56 -19.02 -6.93
CA THR A 85 -15.88 -19.21 -7.51
C THR A 85 -16.49 -17.86 -7.81
N ASP A 86 -16.85 -17.64 -9.08
CA ASP A 86 -17.68 -16.51 -9.49
C ASP A 86 -19.08 -16.71 -8.92
N THR A 87 -19.49 -15.85 -8.00
CA THR A 87 -20.77 -15.98 -7.29
C THR A 87 -21.98 -15.76 -8.21
N GLU A 88 -21.81 -15.03 -9.32
CA GLU A 88 -22.89 -14.79 -10.28
C GLU A 88 -23.11 -16.01 -11.18
N ARG A 89 -22.02 -16.72 -11.51
CA ARG A 89 -22.04 -17.85 -12.47
C ARG A 89 -22.00 -19.22 -11.79
N GLY A 90 -21.63 -19.27 -10.51
CA GLY A 90 -21.42 -20.51 -9.75
C GLY A 90 -20.24 -21.36 -10.24
N ARG A 91 -19.31 -20.79 -11.01
CA ARG A 91 -18.17 -21.52 -11.59
C ARG A 91 -16.87 -21.17 -10.90
N SER A 92 -16.14 -22.19 -10.45
CA SER A 92 -14.78 -22.07 -9.94
C SER A 92 -13.80 -21.89 -11.09
N ILE A 93 -12.98 -20.85 -11.00
CA ILE A 93 -11.94 -20.51 -11.97
C ILE A 93 -10.64 -20.16 -11.24
N ARG A 94 -9.52 -20.57 -11.84
CA ARG A 94 -8.20 -20.21 -11.37
C ARG A 94 -7.89 -18.77 -11.75
N LEU A 95 -7.58 -17.95 -10.75
CA LEU A 95 -7.22 -16.54 -10.92
C LEU A 95 -6.07 -16.20 -9.99
N ASN A 96 -5.34 -15.13 -10.27
CA ASN A 96 -4.34 -14.64 -9.33
C ASN A 96 -4.96 -13.66 -8.32
N VAL A 97 -4.37 -13.52 -7.13
CA VAL A 97 -4.85 -12.64 -6.05
C VAL A 97 -5.14 -11.24 -6.57
N CYS A 98 -4.24 -10.66 -7.37
CA CYS A 98 -4.44 -9.33 -7.93
C CYS A 98 -5.68 -9.26 -8.84
N LYS A 99 -5.90 -10.25 -9.72
CA LYS A 99 -7.04 -10.32 -10.64
C LYS A 99 -8.34 -10.47 -9.88
N VAL A 100 -8.40 -11.33 -8.86
CA VAL A 100 -9.62 -11.46 -8.03
C VAL A 100 -9.97 -10.11 -7.41
N ARG A 101 -9.00 -9.45 -6.78
CA ARG A 101 -9.21 -8.14 -6.14
C ARG A 101 -9.53 -7.02 -7.13
N ALA A 102 -8.90 -7.02 -8.30
CA ALA A 102 -9.20 -6.09 -9.38
C ALA A 102 -10.63 -6.25 -9.88
N LEU A 103 -11.09 -7.50 -10.08
CA LEU A 103 -12.47 -7.78 -10.48
C LEU A 103 -13.48 -7.44 -9.38
N GLU A 104 -13.14 -7.69 -8.11
CA GLU A 104 -13.94 -7.25 -6.96
C GLU A 104 -14.10 -5.73 -6.92
N CYS A 105 -13.00 -5.01 -7.13
CA CYS A 105 -13.01 -3.54 -7.20
C CYS A 105 -13.89 -3.04 -8.35
N LEU A 106 -13.92 -3.75 -9.49
CA LEU A 106 -14.79 -3.46 -10.64
C LEU A 106 -16.26 -3.85 -10.42
N GLY A 107 -16.62 -4.37 -9.25
CA GLY A 107 -18.00 -4.68 -8.85
C GLY A 107 -18.45 -6.12 -9.10
N ARG A 108 -17.53 -7.05 -9.42
CA ARG A 108 -17.84 -8.49 -9.47
C ARG A 108 -17.65 -9.12 -8.11
N SER A 109 -18.30 -10.25 -7.83
CA SER A 109 -18.17 -10.93 -6.53
C SER A 109 -17.62 -12.34 -6.68
N PHE A 110 -16.56 -12.63 -5.92
CA PHE A 110 -15.89 -13.92 -5.90
C PHE A 110 -15.83 -14.48 -4.48
N SER A 111 -15.90 -15.80 -4.35
CA SER A 111 -15.62 -16.52 -3.10
C SER A 111 -14.43 -17.43 -3.31
N LEU A 112 -13.46 -17.41 -2.39
CA LEU A 112 -12.34 -18.36 -2.43
C LEU A 112 -12.88 -19.79 -2.27
N ALA A 113 -12.38 -20.68 -3.12
CA ALA A 113 -12.74 -22.09 -3.13
C ALA A 113 -11.51 -22.94 -2.77
N GLU A 114 -11.73 -24.20 -2.43
CA GLU A 114 -10.65 -25.15 -2.26
C GLU A 114 -9.86 -25.33 -3.56
N ASP A 115 -8.57 -25.61 -3.44
CA ASP A 115 -7.71 -25.86 -4.60
C ASP A 115 -8.24 -27.04 -5.44
N SER A 116 -8.93 -28.02 -4.84
CA SER A 116 -9.58 -29.15 -5.52
C SER A 116 -10.68 -28.76 -6.52
N ALA A 117 -11.26 -27.57 -6.41
CA ALA A 117 -12.33 -27.08 -7.27
C ALA A 117 -11.82 -26.50 -8.61
N CYS A 118 -10.50 -26.36 -8.78
CA CYS A 118 -9.87 -25.81 -9.98
C CYS A 118 -8.83 -26.78 -10.56
N ASP A 119 -8.66 -26.73 -11.88
CA ASP A 119 -7.55 -27.42 -12.56
C ASP A 119 -6.26 -26.60 -12.43
N TRP A 120 -5.26 -27.20 -11.78
CA TRP A 120 -3.92 -26.64 -11.64
C TRP A 120 -3.01 -27.21 -12.73
N PRO A 121 -2.13 -26.38 -13.32
CA PRO A 121 -1.15 -26.89 -14.26
C PRO A 121 -0.16 -27.78 -13.51
N ASP A 122 0.43 -28.75 -14.21
CA ASP A 122 1.55 -29.51 -13.67
C ASP A 122 2.71 -28.57 -13.30
N ASP A 123 3.52 -28.96 -12.30
CA ASP A 123 4.72 -28.24 -11.84
C ASP A 123 5.84 -28.25 -12.90
N ASP A 124 5.55 -27.74 -14.10
CA ASP A 124 6.52 -27.58 -15.16
C ASP A 124 7.52 -26.50 -14.73
N PRO A 125 8.84 -26.80 -14.78
CA PRO A 125 9.85 -25.85 -14.36
C PRO A 125 9.81 -24.60 -15.23
N THR A 126 9.54 -23.46 -14.61
CA THR A 126 9.48 -22.18 -15.31
C THR A 126 10.90 -21.70 -15.65
N PRO A 127 11.21 -21.36 -16.91
CA PRO A 127 12.53 -20.86 -17.29
C PRO A 127 12.70 -19.37 -16.90
N CYS A 128 13.93 -18.98 -16.57
CA CYS A 128 14.25 -17.57 -16.31
C CYS A 128 14.07 -16.71 -17.59
N PRO A 129 13.60 -15.46 -17.50
CA PRO A 129 13.45 -14.61 -16.30
C PRO A 129 12.04 -14.60 -15.67
N ASN A 130 11.16 -15.54 -16.01
CA ASN A 130 9.74 -15.50 -15.60
C ASN A 130 9.48 -16.01 -14.17
N CYS A 131 10.45 -15.87 -13.27
CA CYS A 131 10.31 -16.37 -11.91
C CYS A 131 9.32 -15.55 -11.10
N GLN A 132 8.57 -16.23 -10.23
CA GLN A 132 7.61 -15.61 -9.33
C GLN A 132 8.29 -14.90 -8.15
N LEU A 133 7.51 -14.13 -7.39
CA LEU A 133 7.97 -13.40 -6.20
C LEU A 133 8.66 -14.32 -5.17
N TRP A 134 8.18 -15.57 -5.06
CA TRP A 134 8.68 -16.61 -4.17
C TRP A 134 9.76 -17.50 -4.79
N GLU A 135 10.25 -17.19 -5.99
CA GLU A 135 11.23 -17.98 -6.72
C GLU A 135 12.50 -17.19 -7.04
N LYS A 136 13.61 -17.90 -7.19
CA LYS A 136 14.89 -17.36 -7.66
C LYS A 136 15.33 -18.14 -8.89
N CYS A 137 16.04 -17.46 -9.80
CA CYS A 137 16.65 -18.13 -10.92
C CYS A 137 17.86 -18.94 -10.44
N ASP A 138 17.86 -20.24 -10.71
CA ASP A 138 19.03 -21.09 -10.51
C ASP A 138 19.99 -20.93 -11.69
N GLU A 139 21.21 -20.46 -11.43
CA GLU A 139 22.19 -20.16 -12.49
C GLU A 139 22.63 -21.40 -13.27
N ARG A 140 22.55 -22.59 -12.64
CA ARG A 140 23.00 -23.84 -13.24
C ARG A 140 21.99 -24.44 -14.20
N SER A 141 20.73 -24.52 -13.78
CA SER A 141 19.63 -25.09 -14.57
C SER A 141 18.92 -24.07 -15.44
N ARG A 142 19.11 -22.77 -15.20
CA ARG A 142 18.33 -21.66 -15.81
C ARG A 142 16.82 -21.79 -15.59
N MET A 143 16.44 -22.48 -14.52
CA MET A 143 15.07 -22.70 -14.09
C MET A 143 14.81 -21.92 -12.80
N CYS A 144 13.54 -21.55 -12.59
CA CYS A 144 13.09 -20.94 -11.36
C CYS A 144 12.98 -22.00 -10.26
N VAL A 145 13.59 -21.73 -9.11
CA VAL A 145 13.54 -22.60 -7.92
C VAL A 145 12.97 -21.83 -6.74
N CYS A 146 12.30 -22.53 -5.83
CA CYS A 146 11.70 -21.92 -4.65
C CYS A 146 12.75 -21.21 -3.79
N ARG A 147 12.42 -20.01 -3.30
CA ARG A 147 13.21 -19.27 -2.32
C ARG A 147 13.14 -19.90 -0.93
N GLU A 148 14.00 -19.44 -0.04
CA GLU A 148 13.91 -19.77 1.38
C GLU A 148 13.09 -18.76 2.17
N GLN A 149 12.56 -19.20 3.32
CA GLN A 149 11.83 -18.33 4.23
C GLN A 149 12.68 -17.10 4.56
N GLY A 150 12.09 -15.91 4.44
CA GLY A 150 12.80 -14.64 4.65
C GLY A 150 13.57 -14.08 3.46
N GLN A 151 13.63 -14.77 2.31
CA GLN A 151 14.33 -14.29 1.09
C GLN A 151 13.43 -13.54 0.10
N CYS A 152 12.26 -13.07 0.53
CA CYS A 152 11.34 -12.29 -0.31
C CYS A 152 11.85 -10.87 -0.54
N SER A 153 12.21 -10.53 -1.78
CA SER A 153 12.60 -9.16 -2.15
C SER A 153 11.41 -8.22 -2.24
N GLU A 154 10.28 -8.72 -2.74
CA GLU A 154 8.99 -8.05 -2.75
C GLU A 154 8.00 -8.94 -2.00
N GLN A 155 7.22 -8.36 -1.07
CA GLN A 155 6.30 -9.13 -0.23
C GLN A 155 4.96 -9.43 -0.94
N GLY A 156 4.53 -8.55 -1.86
CA GLY A 156 3.20 -8.63 -2.47
C GLY A 156 2.10 -8.22 -1.48
N SER A 157 0.87 -8.68 -1.71
CA SER A 157 -0.27 -8.37 -0.83
C SER A 157 -0.26 -9.22 0.44
N THR A 158 -1.00 -8.77 1.45
CA THR A 158 -1.25 -9.56 2.67
C THR A 158 -2.44 -10.50 2.47
N LEU A 159 -2.29 -11.73 2.94
CA LEU A 159 -3.26 -12.83 2.85
C LEU A 159 -3.47 -13.48 4.21
N CYS A 160 -4.64 -14.09 4.37
CA CYS A 160 -4.95 -14.95 5.50
C CYS A 160 -4.87 -16.39 5.02
N VAL A 161 -3.92 -17.14 5.56
CA VAL A 161 -3.61 -18.50 5.10
C VAL A 161 -3.73 -19.47 6.25
N MET A 162 -4.41 -20.57 6.00
CA MET A 162 -4.49 -21.72 6.89
C MET A 162 -3.39 -22.72 6.51
N PRO A 163 -2.36 -22.93 7.36
CA PRO A 163 -1.21 -23.80 7.04
C PRO A 163 -1.54 -25.29 7.03
N LYS A 164 -2.67 -25.68 7.61
CA LYS A 164 -3.19 -27.04 7.63
C LYS A 164 -4.66 -26.98 8.00
N GLU A 165 -5.46 -27.88 7.46
CA GLU A 165 -6.86 -28.02 7.85
C GLU A 165 -6.99 -28.17 9.37
N GLY A 166 -7.76 -27.26 10.00
CA GLY A 166 -7.94 -27.18 11.46
C GLY A 166 -6.85 -26.42 12.23
N ALA A 167 -5.81 -25.92 11.57
CA ALA A 167 -4.84 -25.02 12.18
C ALA A 167 -5.37 -23.57 12.23
N ILE A 168 -4.81 -22.77 13.14
CA ILE A 168 -5.13 -21.35 13.25
C ILE A 168 -4.70 -20.65 11.96
N ALA A 169 -5.60 -19.86 11.37
CA ALA A 169 -5.29 -19.06 10.21
C ALA A 169 -4.30 -17.94 10.59
N VAL A 170 -3.24 -17.78 9.78
CA VAL A 170 -2.16 -16.83 10.04
C VAL A 170 -2.08 -15.82 8.91
N THR A 171 -1.94 -14.56 9.27
CA THR A 171 -1.67 -13.48 8.34
C THR A 171 -0.23 -13.59 7.83
N MET A 172 -0.05 -13.67 6.52
CA MET A 172 1.26 -13.68 5.87
C MET A 172 1.18 -12.98 4.50
N THR A 173 2.31 -12.78 3.86
CA THR A 173 2.41 -12.11 2.56
C THR A 173 2.24 -13.09 1.39
N GLU A 174 1.92 -12.59 0.20
CA GLU A 174 1.83 -13.40 -1.03
C GLU A 174 3.13 -14.18 -1.29
N CYS A 175 4.28 -13.55 -1.06
CA CYS A 175 5.57 -14.23 -1.24
C CYS A 175 5.76 -15.36 -0.22
N GLU A 176 5.45 -15.14 1.06
CA GLU A 176 5.58 -16.18 2.10
C GLU A 176 4.65 -17.37 1.84
N ALA A 177 3.42 -17.10 1.43
CA ALA A 177 2.47 -18.12 1.01
C ALA A 177 2.98 -18.88 -0.23
N GLY A 178 3.50 -18.16 -1.22
CA GLY A 178 4.08 -18.75 -2.42
C GLY A 178 5.28 -19.66 -2.13
N ILE A 179 6.17 -19.29 -1.22
CA ILE A 179 7.32 -20.11 -0.82
C ILE A 179 6.85 -21.46 -0.27
N ARG A 180 5.80 -21.45 0.57
CA ARG A 180 5.23 -22.67 1.16
C ARG A 180 4.64 -23.57 0.07
N ARG A 181 3.78 -23.02 -0.80
CA ARG A 181 3.17 -23.80 -1.88
C ARG A 181 4.23 -24.37 -2.84
N CYS A 182 5.22 -23.57 -3.22
CA CYS A 182 6.32 -24.00 -4.10
C CYS A 182 7.12 -25.18 -3.52
N ARG A 183 7.27 -25.23 -2.19
CA ARG A 183 7.95 -26.33 -1.49
C ARG A 183 7.08 -27.57 -1.28
N GLY A 184 5.81 -27.52 -1.67
CA GLY A 184 4.83 -28.58 -1.42
C GLY A 184 4.23 -28.57 -0.01
N ASP A 185 4.40 -27.49 0.76
CA ASP A 185 3.72 -27.35 2.04
C ASP A 185 2.22 -27.08 1.79
N PRO A 186 1.30 -27.85 2.40
CA PRO A 186 -0.13 -27.62 2.20
C PRO A 186 -0.52 -26.25 2.74
N ILE A 187 -1.16 -25.43 1.92
CA ILE A 187 -1.70 -24.14 2.36
C ILE A 187 -3.07 -23.91 1.73
N SER A 188 -3.98 -23.33 2.50
CA SER A 188 -5.29 -22.89 2.00
C SER A 188 -5.48 -21.40 2.25
N VAL A 189 -5.74 -20.63 1.20
CA VAL A 189 -6.00 -19.19 1.33
C VAL A 189 -7.44 -18.99 1.76
N VAL A 190 -7.65 -18.39 2.94
CA VAL A 190 -8.98 -18.17 3.52
C VAL A 190 -9.54 -16.82 3.09
N THR A 191 -8.70 -15.77 3.11
CA THR A 191 -9.10 -14.40 2.77
C THR A 191 -7.98 -13.68 2.04
N LEU A 192 -8.33 -12.85 1.06
CA LEU A 192 -7.41 -11.94 0.35
C LEU A 192 -7.19 -10.65 1.14
N GLY A 193 -6.69 -10.80 2.37
CA GLY A 193 -6.43 -9.73 3.33
C GLY A 193 -5.92 -10.30 4.65
N PRO A 194 -5.64 -9.48 5.67
CA PRO A 194 -5.24 -9.99 6.99
C PRO A 194 -6.34 -10.86 7.61
N CYS A 195 -5.95 -11.86 8.40
CA CYS A 195 -6.90 -12.63 9.19
C CYS A 195 -7.61 -11.72 10.19
N LEU A 196 -8.92 -11.90 10.33
CA LEU A 196 -9.68 -11.26 11.41
C LEU A 196 -9.29 -11.94 12.72
N SER A 197 -8.50 -11.26 13.55
CA SER A 197 -8.25 -11.69 14.93
C SER A 197 -9.58 -11.59 15.68
N THR A 198 -10.22 -12.73 15.92
CA THR A 198 -11.39 -12.84 16.81
C THR A 198 -10.93 -13.38 18.15
#